data_AF-A0A954ZFY2-F1
#
_entry.id   AF-A0A954ZFY2-F1
#
_cell.length_a   1.000
_cell.length_b   1.000
_cell.length_c   1.000
_cell.angle_alpha   90.00
_cell.angle_beta   90.00
_cell.angle_gamma   90.00
#
_symmetry.space_group_name_H-M   'P 1'
#
loop_
_entity.id
_entity.type
_entity.pdbx_description
1 polymer ?
#
loop_
_entity_poly.entity_id
_entity_poly.type
_entity_poly.pdbx_seq_one_letter_code
_entity_poly.pdbx_strand_id
1 'polypeptide(L)'
;MIAVSLLSWSPPLAGVFAFGVLVGMVSMLIYWWLSPQEKIADVQQQAAVARKALQAYDGDDIRMVGALSKRAFGLSFLQIGLVLGPTLAAIVPMLAAAYWADQHYHLAERELFARGPSWCRSWHTAFWTPLCLAAITLKLRFGIK
;
A
#
# COMPACT_ATOMS: atom_id res chain seq x y z
N MET A 1 29.07 23.65 4.62
CA MET A 1 27.90 23.51 5.53
C MET A 1 26.97 24.73 5.43
N ILE A 2 26.44 25.06 4.24
CA ILE A 2 25.62 26.30 4.04
C ILE A 2 24.42 26.01 3.10
N ALA A 3 23.66 24.94 3.30
CA ALA A 3 22.50 24.66 2.44
C ALA A 3 21.27 24.08 3.17
N VAL A 4 21.17 24.23 4.50
CA VAL A 4 20.04 23.69 5.29
C VAL A 4 19.24 24.80 6.01
N SER A 5 19.51 26.08 5.71
CA SER A 5 18.92 27.19 6.47
C SER A 5 17.71 27.87 5.83
N LEU A 6 17.29 27.44 4.63
CA LEU A 6 16.09 27.99 3.96
C LEU A 6 14.84 27.11 4.13
N LEU A 7 14.98 25.89 4.65
CA LEU A 7 13.86 24.96 4.85
C LEU A 7 13.19 25.08 6.23
N SER A 8 13.78 25.86 7.15
CA SER A 8 13.21 26.13 8.48
C SER A 8 12.04 27.12 8.47
N TRP A 9 11.74 27.76 7.32
CA TRP A 9 10.64 28.72 7.16
C TRP A 9 9.43 28.14 6.40
N SER A 10 9.36 26.83 6.18
CA SER A 10 8.08 26.25 5.79
C SER A 10 7.22 26.08 7.05
N PRO A 11 5.95 26.50 7.09
CA PRO A 11 5.05 26.03 8.15
C PRO A 11 5.14 24.51 8.14
N PRO A 12 5.33 23.84 9.30
CA PRO A 12 5.64 22.40 9.36
C PRO A 12 4.64 21.56 8.56
N LEU A 13 3.40 22.03 8.43
CA LEU A 13 2.36 21.47 7.56
C LEU A 13 2.76 21.36 6.08
N ALA A 14 3.33 22.40 5.47
CA ALA A 14 3.66 22.41 4.04
C ALA A 14 4.82 21.44 3.72
N GLY A 15 5.83 21.40 4.60
CA GLY A 15 6.94 20.44 4.49
C GLY A 15 6.46 19.00 4.63
N VAL A 16 5.65 18.71 5.66
CA VAL A 16 5.07 17.37 5.89
C VAL A 16 4.16 16.95 4.73
N PHE A 17 3.38 17.88 4.15
CA PHE A 17 2.52 17.59 3.02
C PHE A 17 3.33 17.22 1.76
N ALA A 18 4.30 18.07 1.38
CA ALA A 18 5.14 17.82 0.22
C ALA A 18 5.94 16.52 0.36
N PHE A 19 6.43 16.25 1.58
CA PHE A 19 7.13 15.02 1.88
C PHE A 19 6.20 13.80 1.81
N GLY A 20 4.98 13.89 2.33
CA GLY A 20 3.96 12.85 2.19
C GLY A 20 3.65 12.52 0.72
N VAL A 21 3.53 13.53 -0.14
CA VAL A 21 3.36 13.33 -1.60
C VAL A 21 4.55 12.56 -2.19
N LEU A 22 5.78 13.01 -1.93
CA LEU A 22 6.99 12.37 -2.45
C LEU A 22 7.09 10.91 -2.02
N VAL A 23 6.84 10.63 -0.74
CA VAL A 23 6.88 9.27 -0.19
C VAL A 23 5.80 8.41 -0.81
N GLY A 24 4.57 8.92 -0.96
CA GLY A 24 3.49 8.22 -1.64
C GLY A 24 3.84 7.85 -3.08
N MET A 25 4.49 8.76 -3.81
CA MET A 25 4.99 8.49 -5.15
C MET A 25 6.08 7.40 -5.15
N VAL A 26 7.08 7.50 -4.27
CA VAL A 26 8.18 6.53 -4.17
C VAL A 26 7.67 5.15 -3.78
N SER A 27 6.84 5.03 -2.75
CA SER A 27 6.22 3.77 -2.33
C SER A 27 5.45 3.13 -3.48
N MET A 28 4.70 3.93 -4.25
CA MET A 28 3.92 3.43 -5.35
C MET A 28 4.78 3.00 -6.55
N LEU A 29 5.90 3.70 -6.83
CA LEU A 29 6.86 3.30 -7.85
C LEU A 29 7.58 1.99 -7.49
N ILE A 30 7.96 1.82 -6.21
CA ILE A 30 8.54 0.58 -5.69
C ILE A 30 7.53 -0.55 -5.84
N TYR A 31 6.29 -0.34 -5.40
CA TYR A 31 5.22 -1.32 -5.58
C TYR A 31 5.07 -1.71 -7.05
N TRP A 32 4.97 -0.74 -7.95
CA TRP A 32 4.81 -0.97 -9.38
C TRP A 32 5.97 -1.77 -9.98
N TRP A 33 7.22 -1.47 -9.58
CA TRP A 33 8.40 -2.17 -10.07
C TRP A 33 8.51 -3.62 -9.59
N LEU A 34 8.08 -3.90 -8.34
CA LEU A 34 8.15 -5.24 -7.77
C LEU A 34 6.91 -6.10 -8.06
N SER A 35 5.74 -5.51 -8.30
CA SER A 35 4.47 -6.23 -8.39
C SER A 35 4.34 -7.01 -9.71
N PRO A 36 4.27 -8.35 -9.66
CA PRO A 36 4.15 -9.18 -10.86
C PRO A 36 2.68 -9.22 -11.34
N GLN A 37 2.21 -8.10 -11.90
CA GLN A 37 0.79 -7.89 -12.24
C GLN A 37 0.20 -8.97 -13.15
N GLU A 38 0.95 -9.43 -14.15
CA GLU A 38 0.50 -10.50 -15.06
C GLU A 38 0.23 -11.81 -14.31
N LYS A 39 1.14 -12.19 -13.39
CA LYS A 39 0.98 -13.40 -12.58
C LYS A 39 -0.18 -13.28 -11.61
N ILE A 40 -0.39 -12.10 -11.03
CA ILE A 40 -1.53 -11.84 -10.14
C ILE A 40 -2.84 -12.00 -10.92
N ALA A 41 -2.93 -11.43 -12.12
CA ALA A 41 -4.11 -11.53 -12.98
C ALA A 41 -4.40 -12.99 -13.40
N ASP A 42 -3.37 -13.74 -13.80
CA ASP A 42 -3.49 -15.15 -14.16
C ASP A 42 -3.95 -15.99 -12.96
N VAL A 43 -3.35 -15.82 -11.79
CA VAL A 43 -3.75 -16.55 -10.57
C VAL A 43 -5.18 -16.22 -10.16
N GLN A 44 -5.61 -14.95 -10.26
CA GLN A 44 -7.00 -14.57 -9.99
C GLN A 44 -7.97 -15.23 -10.97
N GLN A 45 -7.63 -15.28 -12.27
CA GLN A 45 -8.45 -15.95 -13.27
C GLN A 45 -8.55 -17.45 -12.99
N GLN A 46 -7.44 -18.12 -12.71
CA GLN A 46 -7.43 -19.55 -12.37
C GLN A 46 -8.21 -19.84 -11.09
N ALA A 47 -8.09 -18.97 -10.08
CA ALA A 47 -8.85 -19.09 -8.84
C ALA A 47 -10.36 -18.95 -9.10
N ALA A 48 -10.77 -18.01 -9.95
CA ALA A 48 -12.17 -17.85 -10.34
C ALA A 48 -12.72 -19.08 -11.08
N VAL A 49 -11.93 -19.68 -11.98
CA VAL A 49 -12.28 -20.91 -12.67
C VAL A 49 -12.41 -22.08 -11.69
N ALA A 50 -11.45 -22.27 -10.79
CA ALA A 50 -11.49 -23.33 -9.78
C ALA A 50 -12.71 -23.18 -8.85
N ARG A 51 -13.07 -21.94 -8.49
CA ARG A 51 -14.24 -21.63 -7.65
C ARG A 51 -15.55 -21.95 -8.36
N LYS A 52 -15.67 -21.62 -9.65
CA LYS A 52 -16.83 -21.99 -10.48
C LYS A 52 -16.97 -23.50 -10.63
N ALA A 53 -15.85 -24.20 -10.85
CA ALA A 53 -15.87 -25.65 -10.97
C ALA A 53 -16.28 -26.33 -9.64
N LEU A 54 -15.89 -25.79 -8.48
CA LEU A 54 -16.36 -26.27 -7.17
C LEU A 54 -17.85 -26.01 -6.96
N GLN A 55 -18.38 -24.88 -7.46
CA GLN A 55 -19.80 -24.55 -7.36
C GLN A 55 -20.68 -25.40 -8.28
N ALA A 56 -20.17 -25.80 -9.45
CA ALA A 56 -20.87 -26.63 -10.42
C ALA A 56 -20.77 -28.15 -10.11
N TYR A 57 -20.16 -28.51 -8.98
CA TYR A 57 -19.85 -29.89 -8.64
C TYR A 57 -21.01 -30.57 -7.91
N ASP A 58 -21.48 -31.72 -8.42
CA ASP A 58 -22.74 -32.35 -7.99
C ASP A 58 -22.59 -33.42 -6.88
N GLY A 59 -21.38 -33.71 -6.41
CA GLY A 59 -21.16 -34.61 -5.26
C GLY A 59 -20.70 -36.05 -5.58
N ASP A 60 -20.66 -36.45 -6.84
CA ASP A 60 -20.56 -37.88 -7.24
C ASP A 60 -19.16 -38.54 -7.09
N ASP A 61 -18.08 -37.77 -7.04
CA ASP A 61 -16.67 -38.21 -7.02
C ASP A 61 -15.77 -37.41 -6.04
N ILE A 62 -15.68 -37.89 -4.81
CA ILE A 62 -14.87 -37.30 -3.73
C ILE A 62 -13.41 -37.05 -4.13
N ARG A 63 -12.82 -37.87 -5.03
CA ARG A 63 -11.43 -37.70 -5.48
C ARG A 63 -11.29 -36.43 -6.32
N MET A 64 -12.27 -36.16 -7.18
CA MET A 64 -12.33 -34.96 -8.02
C MET A 64 -12.45 -33.69 -7.17
N VAL A 65 -13.28 -33.69 -6.12
CA VAL A 65 -13.38 -32.57 -5.15
C VAL A 65 -12.07 -32.31 -4.45
N GLY A 66 -11.38 -33.38 -4.00
CA GLY A 66 -10.10 -33.26 -3.31
C GLY A 66 -9.04 -32.60 -4.19
N ALA A 67 -8.96 -32.99 -5.47
CA ALA A 67 -8.03 -32.38 -6.43
C ALA A 67 -8.36 -30.90 -6.70
N LEU A 68 -9.64 -30.58 -6.89
CA LEU A 68 -10.10 -29.23 -7.15
C LEU A 68 -9.86 -28.29 -5.95
N SER A 69 -10.11 -28.80 -4.73
CA SER A 69 -9.85 -28.09 -3.48
C SER A 69 -8.36 -27.80 -3.30
N LYS A 70 -7.49 -28.80 -3.50
CA LYS A 70 -6.02 -28.60 -3.41
C LYS A 70 -5.55 -27.52 -4.38
N ARG A 71 -6.07 -27.50 -5.61
CA ARG A 71 -5.75 -26.47 -6.60
C ARG A 71 -6.24 -25.08 -6.16
N ALA A 72 -7.47 -24.98 -5.67
CA ALA A 72 -8.03 -23.71 -5.18
C ALA A 72 -7.23 -23.15 -3.98
N PHE A 73 -6.83 -24.00 -3.04
CA PHE A 73 -5.98 -23.60 -1.91
C PHE A 73 -4.59 -23.16 -2.39
N GLY A 74 -3.95 -23.94 -3.27
CA GLY A 74 -2.63 -23.59 -3.81
C GLY A 74 -2.61 -22.23 -4.52
N LEU A 75 -3.63 -21.95 -5.34
CA LEU A 75 -3.79 -20.65 -6.00
C LEU A 75 -4.00 -19.51 -5.00
N SER A 76 -4.75 -19.74 -3.92
CA SER A 76 -4.96 -18.74 -2.87
C SER A 76 -3.66 -18.40 -2.14
N PHE A 77 -2.85 -19.41 -1.79
CA PHE A 77 -1.54 -19.18 -1.18
C PHE A 77 -0.57 -18.46 -2.11
N LEU A 78 -0.55 -18.85 -3.40
CA LEU A 78 0.26 -18.18 -4.40
C LEU A 78 -0.15 -16.71 -4.56
N GLN A 79 -1.47 -16.43 -4.60
CA GLN A 79 -1.99 -15.06 -4.65
C GLN A 79 -1.53 -14.23 -3.44
N ILE A 80 -1.63 -14.79 -2.23
CA ILE A 80 -1.16 -14.13 -1.01
C ILE A 80 0.34 -13.81 -1.13
N GLY A 81 1.15 -14.79 -1.54
CA GLY A 81 2.60 -14.58 -1.71
C GLY A 81 2.95 -13.51 -2.74
N LEU A 82 2.25 -13.50 -3.89
CA LEU A 82 2.47 -12.53 -4.97
C LEU A 82 2.14 -11.08 -4.56
N VAL A 83 1.18 -10.89 -3.65
CA VAL A 83 0.78 -9.56 -3.17
C VAL A 83 1.56 -9.12 -1.93
N LEU A 84 1.85 -10.06 -1.02
CA LEU A 84 2.48 -9.76 0.26
C LEU A 84 3.89 -9.20 0.10
N GLY A 85 4.71 -9.79 -0.77
CA GLY A 85 6.10 -9.36 -1.00
C GLY A 85 6.20 -7.88 -1.42
N PRO A 86 5.57 -7.46 -2.52
CA PRO A 86 5.55 -6.05 -2.95
C PRO A 86 4.91 -5.11 -1.92
N THR A 87 3.89 -5.57 -1.20
CA THR A 87 3.23 -4.77 -0.16
C THR A 87 4.17 -4.49 1.01
N LEU A 88 4.86 -5.51 1.52
CA LEU A 88 5.85 -5.34 2.58
C LEU A 88 7.01 -4.43 2.13
N ALA A 89 7.49 -4.61 0.89
CA ALA A 89 8.53 -3.76 0.32
C ALA A 89 8.10 -2.29 0.24
N ALA A 90 6.85 -2.01 -0.14
CA ALA A 90 6.31 -0.66 -0.24
C ALA A 90 6.05 0.01 1.13
N ILE A 91 5.86 -0.78 2.20
CA ILE A 91 5.71 -0.26 3.57
C ILE A 91 7.04 0.26 4.13
N VAL A 92 8.18 -0.34 3.75
CA VAL A 92 9.51 0.09 4.23
C VAL A 92 9.78 1.59 4.03
N PRO A 93 9.70 2.15 2.81
CA PRO A 93 9.92 3.59 2.60
C PRO A 93 8.88 4.44 3.33
N MET A 94 7.65 3.96 3.49
CA MET A 94 6.61 4.66 4.25
C MET A 94 6.99 4.79 5.73
N LEU A 95 7.43 3.71 6.37
CA LEU A 95 7.85 3.72 7.78
C LEU A 95 9.12 4.54 7.98
N ALA A 96 10.10 4.37 7.11
CA ALA A 96 11.36 5.13 7.16
C ALA A 96 11.10 6.64 7.05
N ALA A 97 10.19 7.04 6.14
CA ALA A 97 9.79 8.42 5.98
C ALA A 97 9.02 8.98 7.17
N ALA A 98 8.07 8.21 7.71
CA ALA A 98 7.33 8.62 8.90
C ALA A 98 8.27 8.86 10.09
N TYR A 99 9.22 7.94 10.32
CA TYR A 99 10.23 8.08 11.36
C TYR A 99 11.15 9.29 11.14
N TRP A 100 11.62 9.50 9.91
CA TRP A 100 12.46 10.64 9.58
C TRP A 100 11.73 11.98 9.77
N ALA A 101 10.46 12.06 9.34
CA ALA A 101 9.65 13.26 9.47
C ALA A 101 9.38 13.63 10.93
N ASP A 102 9.13 12.62 11.78
CA ASP A 102 8.93 12.83 13.21
C ASP A 102 10.18 13.43 13.88
N GLN A 103 11.37 12.89 13.57
CA GLN A 103 12.65 13.39 14.08
C GLN A 103 13.02 14.78 13.55
N HIS A 104 12.79 15.04 12.27
CA HIS A 104 13.21 16.29 11.63
C HIS A 104 12.32 17.49 11.99
N TYR A 105 11.01 17.27 12.11
CA TYR A 105 10.04 18.33 12.38
C TYR A 105 9.56 18.38 13.84
N HIS A 106 10.06 17.47 14.69
CA HIS A 106 9.67 17.34 16.11
C HIS A 106 8.14 17.30 16.29
N LEU A 107 7.50 16.38 15.56
CA LEU A 107 6.04 16.35 15.39
C LEU A 107 5.32 15.59 16.51
N ALA A 108 6.01 14.70 17.22
CA ALA A 108 5.47 13.84 18.28
C ALA A 108 4.60 14.58 19.31
N GLU A 109 4.93 15.81 19.68
CA GLU A 109 4.24 16.58 20.71
C GLU A 109 3.30 17.68 20.17
N ARG A 110 3.20 17.84 18.84
CA ARG A 110 2.49 18.99 18.23
C ARG A 110 1.09 18.62 17.71
N GLU A 111 0.06 19.28 18.24
CA GLU A 111 -1.24 19.38 17.57
C GLU A 111 -1.15 20.38 16.41
N LEU A 112 -1.07 19.88 15.18
CA LEU A 112 -0.92 20.72 14.00
C LEU A 112 -2.23 21.41 13.57
N PHE A 113 -3.39 20.86 13.97
CA PHE A 113 -4.69 21.44 13.71
C PHE A 113 -5.33 21.98 14.99
N ALA A 114 -5.76 23.25 14.97
CA ALA A 114 -6.41 23.90 16.11
C ALA A 114 -7.84 23.42 16.40
N ARG A 115 -8.49 22.75 15.43
CA ARG A 115 -9.90 22.35 15.50
C ARG A 115 -10.07 20.91 14.99
N GLY A 116 -11.08 20.21 15.51
CA GLY A 116 -11.41 18.83 15.16
C GLY A 116 -11.20 17.84 16.33
N PRO A 117 -11.57 16.56 16.15
CA PRO A 117 -11.33 15.50 17.14
C PRO A 117 -9.83 15.25 17.36
N SER A 118 -9.44 14.83 18.58
CA SER A 118 -8.04 14.63 18.97
C SER A 118 -7.26 13.68 18.04
N TRP A 119 -7.91 12.62 17.53
CA TRP A 119 -7.31 11.69 16.57
C TRP A 119 -6.96 12.33 15.21
N CYS A 120 -7.61 13.43 14.85
CA CYS A 120 -7.47 14.09 13.55
C CYS A 120 -6.47 15.25 13.57
N ARG A 121 -6.16 15.77 14.76
CA ARG A 121 -5.27 16.93 14.97
C ARG A 121 -3.79 16.61 14.93
N SER A 122 -3.45 15.32 14.96
CA SER A 122 -2.09 14.83 14.91
C SER A 122 -1.49 14.98 13.51
N TRP A 123 -0.17 15.03 13.43
CA TRP A 123 0.59 15.10 12.18
C TRP A 123 0.40 13.91 11.24
N HIS A 124 -0.06 12.78 11.78
CA HIS A 124 -0.40 11.60 11.00
C HIS A 124 -1.41 11.92 9.89
N THR A 125 -2.42 12.76 10.13
CA THR A 125 -3.39 13.10 9.07
C THR A 125 -2.76 13.95 7.97
N ALA A 126 -1.96 14.94 8.35
CA ALA A 126 -1.23 15.80 7.40
C ALA A 126 -0.22 15.02 6.54
N PHE A 127 0.33 13.92 7.04
CA PHE A 127 1.26 13.06 6.29
C PHE A 127 0.56 11.98 5.47
N TRP A 128 -0.41 11.26 6.07
CA TRP A 128 -1.02 10.08 5.46
C TRP A 128 -2.02 10.46 4.36
N THR A 129 -2.72 11.60 4.48
CA THR A 129 -3.66 12.05 3.45
C THR A 129 -2.98 12.33 2.09
N PRO A 130 -1.96 13.22 2.00
CA PRO A 130 -1.26 13.44 0.73
C PRO A 130 -0.55 12.19 0.22
N LEU A 131 0.00 11.36 1.13
CA LEU A 131 0.61 10.08 0.76
C LEU A 131 -0.38 9.16 0.05
N CYS A 132 -1.55 8.94 0.65
CA CYS A 132 -2.62 8.12 0.07
C CYS A 132 -3.11 8.71 -1.25
N LEU A 133 -3.35 10.03 -1.31
CA LEU A 133 -3.81 10.70 -2.53
C LEU A 133 -2.79 10.56 -3.66
N ALA A 134 -1.50 10.76 -3.38
CA ALA A 134 -0.44 10.62 -4.37
C ALA A 134 -0.34 9.18 -4.87
N ALA A 135 -0.35 8.20 -3.97
CA ALA A 135 -0.31 6.78 -4.30
C ALA A 135 -1.53 6.36 -5.15
N ILE A 136 -2.74 6.78 -4.76
CA ILE A 136 -3.98 6.49 -5.51
C ILE A 136 -3.93 7.13 -6.90
N THR A 137 -3.54 8.41 -6.98
CA THR A 137 -3.44 9.12 -8.27
C THR A 137 -2.46 8.42 -9.20
N LEU A 138 -1.31 7.98 -8.67
CA LEU A 138 -0.31 7.27 -9.43
C LEU A 138 -0.78 5.87 -9.83
N LYS A 139 -1.50 5.16 -8.94
CA LYS A 139 -2.15 3.88 -9.24
C LYS A 139 -3.13 3.99 -10.40
N LEU A 140 -4.00 5.00 -10.37
CA LEU A 140 -4.96 5.27 -11.44
C LEU A 140 -4.25 5.63 -12.75
N ARG A 141 -3.18 6.44 -12.68
CA ARG A 141 -2.41 6.87 -13.86
C ARG A 141 -1.66 5.73 -14.55
N PHE A 142 -1.13 4.77 -13.80
CA PHE A 142 -0.42 3.63 -14.36
C PHE A 142 -1.31 2.43 -14.68
N GLY A 143 -2.63 2.53 -14.47
CA GLY A 143 -3.59 1.48 -14.84
C GLY A 143 -3.37 0.17 -14.07
N ILE A 144 -2.82 0.25 -12.86
CA ILE A 144 -2.51 -0.92 -12.03
C ILE A 144 -3.83 -1.47 -11.47
N LYS A 145 -4.29 -2.60 -12.02
CA LYS A 145 -5.54 -3.26 -11.63
C LYS A 145 -5.38 -4.05 -10.34
#